data_AF-A0A4P9Z7N0-F1
#
_entry.id   AF-A0A4P9Z7N0-F1
#
_cell.length_a   1.000
_cell.length_b   1.000
_cell.length_c   1.000
_cell.angle_alpha   90.00
_cell.angle_beta   90.00
_cell.angle_gamma   90.00
#
_symmetry.space_group_name_H-M   'P 1'
#
loop_
_entity.id
_entity.type
_entity.pdbx_description
1 polymer ?
#
loop_
_entity_poly.entity_id
_entity_poly.type
_entity_poly.pdbx_seq_one_letter_code
_entity_poly.pdbx_strand_id
1 'polypeptide(L)'
;MYNGHTGKKLMAQVFFGPTYYQRLRHMVDDKIHARARGPVQVLTRQPVEGRSRDGGLRFGEMERDCMIAHGAAGFLKERLMEASDAFRVHVCGICGLMSVIANLKKNQFECRSCKNKTNIYQIHIPYAAKLLFQELMAMNISPRLYTERSGISVRV
;
A
#
# COMPACT_ATOMS: atom_id res chain seq x y z
N MET A 1 -21.17 -47.29 18.01
CA MET A 1 -21.31 -45.88 18.44
C MET A 1 -22.72 -45.40 18.09
N TYR A 2 -23.31 -44.53 18.90
CA TYR A 2 -24.65 -43.98 18.71
C TYR A 2 -24.56 -42.49 18.41
N ASN A 3 -25.55 -41.94 17.71
CA ASN A 3 -25.65 -40.51 17.44
C ASN A 3 -26.08 -39.76 18.73
N GLY A 4 -25.27 -38.80 19.18
CA GLY A 4 -25.48 -38.07 20.44
C GLY A 4 -26.67 -37.10 20.46
N HIS A 5 -27.26 -36.78 19.32
CA HIS A 5 -28.47 -35.95 19.24
C HIS A 5 -29.76 -36.79 19.14
N THR A 6 -29.73 -37.89 18.37
CA THR A 6 -30.95 -38.67 18.04
C THR A 6 -31.05 -40.02 18.77
N GLY A 7 -29.99 -40.49 19.42
CA GLY A 7 -29.94 -41.79 20.10
C GLY A 7 -29.91 -43.00 19.17
N LYS A 8 -30.02 -42.82 17.85
CA LYS A 8 -29.97 -43.92 16.87
C LYS A 8 -28.56 -44.46 16.70
N LYS A 9 -28.44 -45.76 16.44
CA LYS A 9 -27.16 -46.42 16.15
C LYS A 9 -26.60 -45.89 14.83
N LEU A 10 -25.30 -45.58 14.79
CA LEU A 10 -24.64 -45.23 13.53
C LEU A 10 -24.61 -46.46 12.61
N MET A 11 -24.88 -46.25 11.31
CA MET A 11 -24.85 -47.33 10.32
C MET A 11 -23.45 -47.90 10.13
N ALA A 12 -22.41 -47.06 10.31
CA ALA A 12 -21.01 -47.47 10.24
C ALA A 12 -20.42 -47.80 11.61
N GLN A 13 -19.45 -48.71 11.62
CA GLN A 13 -18.61 -48.99 12.79
C GLN A 13 -17.45 -47.99 12.84
N VAL A 14 -17.18 -47.46 14.04
CA VAL A 14 -16.09 -46.50 14.28
C VAL A 14 -14.99 -47.20 15.06
N PHE A 15 -13.76 -47.16 14.54
CA PHE A 15 -12.59 -47.69 15.24
C PHE A 15 -12.22 -46.79 16.42
N PHE A 16 -11.98 -47.40 17.58
CA PHE A 16 -11.56 -46.70 18.79
C PHE A 16 -10.34 -47.39 19.37
N GLY A 17 -9.37 -46.59 19.81
CA GLY A 17 -8.17 -47.05 20.50
C GLY A 17 -7.51 -45.92 21.27
N PRO A 18 -6.77 -46.22 22.34
CA PRO A 18 -6.03 -45.22 23.09
C PRO A 18 -4.87 -44.67 22.25
N THR A 19 -4.65 -43.36 22.30
CA THR A 19 -3.48 -42.69 21.72
C THR A 19 -3.03 -41.56 22.62
N TYR A 20 -1.73 -41.26 22.62
CA TYR A 20 -1.15 -40.21 23.45
C TYR A 20 -1.06 -38.90 22.66
N TYR A 21 -1.88 -37.91 23.02
CA TYR A 21 -1.87 -36.59 22.40
C TYR A 21 -0.85 -35.66 23.07
N GLN A 22 -0.08 -34.95 22.26
CA GLN A 22 0.82 -33.89 22.72
C GLN A 22 0.29 -32.52 22.31
N ARG A 23 0.17 -31.59 23.27
CA ARG A 23 -0.21 -30.21 23.00
C ARG A 23 0.99 -29.41 22.49
N LEU A 24 0.83 -28.75 21.34
CA LEU A 24 1.85 -27.87 20.76
C LEU A 24 1.78 -26.46 21.34
N ARG A 25 2.90 -25.73 21.24
CA ARG A 25 3.05 -24.37 21.80
C ARG A 25 2.28 -23.28 21.07
N HIS A 26 1.86 -23.50 19.82
CA HIS A 26 1.27 -22.44 18.99
C HIS A 26 -0.22 -22.31 19.28
N MET A 27 -0.59 -21.28 20.06
CA MET A 27 -1.97 -20.95 20.37
C MET A 27 -2.52 -19.89 19.41
N VAL A 28 -3.84 -19.87 19.23
CA VAL A 28 -4.53 -18.89 18.35
C VAL A 28 -4.45 -17.47 18.93
N ASP A 29 -4.51 -17.35 20.26
CA ASP A 29 -4.41 -16.07 20.97
C ASP A 29 -3.07 -15.34 20.68
N ASP A 30 -2.01 -16.12 20.39
CA ASP A 30 -0.70 -15.59 20.01
C ASP A 30 -0.60 -15.15 18.55
N LYS A 31 -1.60 -15.48 17.72
CA LYS A 31 -1.61 -15.22 16.28
C LYS A 31 -2.65 -14.19 15.85
N ILE A 32 -3.76 -14.05 16.58
CA ILE A 32 -4.81 -13.09 16.23
C ILE A 32 -4.22 -11.66 16.22
N HIS A 33 -4.49 -10.91 15.15
CA HIS A 33 -4.01 -9.54 14.95
C HIS A 33 -4.95 -8.79 14.01
N ALA A 34 -5.25 -7.54 14.35
CA ALA A 34 -6.04 -6.65 13.53
C ALA A 34 -5.57 -5.21 13.74
N ARG A 35 -5.62 -4.42 12.67
CA ARG A 35 -5.17 -3.02 12.68
C ARG A 35 -6.06 -2.16 11.79
N ALA A 36 -6.52 -1.03 12.32
CA ALA A 36 -7.27 -0.02 11.55
C ALA A 36 -6.36 1.15 11.12
N ARG A 37 -5.81 1.87 12.10
CA ARG A 37 -4.77 2.91 11.92
C ARG A 37 -3.76 2.74 13.04
N GLY A 38 -2.50 3.08 12.78
CA GLY A 38 -1.43 2.89 13.75
C GLY A 38 -0.14 3.59 13.34
N PRO A 39 0.98 3.30 14.02
CA PRO A 39 2.26 3.94 13.74
C PRO A 39 2.76 3.65 12.32
N VAL A 40 3.56 4.59 11.80
CA VAL A 40 4.16 4.53 10.47
C VAL A 40 5.68 4.65 10.56
N GLN A 41 6.38 4.05 9.61
CA GLN A 41 7.83 4.13 9.50
C GLN A 41 8.26 5.55 9.10
N VAL A 42 9.33 6.07 9.72
CA VAL A 42 9.76 7.46 9.52
C VAL A 42 10.18 7.75 8.07
N LEU A 43 10.92 6.83 7.45
CA LEU A 43 11.46 7.02 6.10
C LEU A 43 10.36 6.94 5.03
N THR A 44 9.58 5.86 5.00
CA THR A 44 8.63 5.56 3.93
C THR A 44 7.21 6.04 4.22
N ARG A 45 6.91 6.41 5.48
CA ARG A 45 5.56 6.73 5.97
C ARG A 45 4.54 5.60 5.79
N GLN A 46 5.00 4.39 5.52
CA GLN A 46 4.16 3.20 5.43
C GLN A 46 3.91 2.60 6.82
N PRO A 47 2.86 1.78 7.01
CA PRO A 47 2.66 0.99 8.22
C PRO A 47 3.93 0.26 8.68
N VAL A 48 4.21 0.26 9.98
CA VAL A 48 5.32 -0.54 10.54
C VAL A 48 5.02 -2.04 10.41
N GLU A 49 6.06 -2.86 10.49
CA GLU A 49 5.94 -4.33 10.48
C GLU A 49 5.84 -4.91 11.89
N GLY A 50 5.15 -6.05 12.00
CA GLY A 50 5.11 -6.89 13.20
C GLY A 50 3.93 -6.62 14.14
N ARG A 51 3.33 -7.70 14.67
CA ARG A 51 2.20 -7.63 15.61
C ARG A 51 2.54 -6.84 16.88
N SER A 52 3.73 -7.04 17.43
CA SER A 52 4.18 -6.38 18.66
C SER A 52 4.30 -4.86 18.55
N ARG A 53 4.33 -4.32 17.32
CA ARG A 53 4.42 -2.89 17.03
C ARG A 53 3.13 -2.32 16.45
N ASP A 54 2.02 -3.07 16.56
CA ASP A 54 0.77 -2.76 15.90
C ASP A 54 0.97 -2.47 14.39
N GLY A 55 1.70 -3.39 13.74
CA GLY A 55 2.08 -3.30 12.36
C GLY A 55 0.98 -3.68 11.37
N GLY A 56 1.11 -3.20 10.14
CA GLY A 56 0.20 -3.54 9.04
C GLY A 56 0.43 -4.95 8.50
N LEU A 57 -0.56 -5.44 7.76
CA LEU A 57 -0.41 -6.61 6.90
C LEU A 57 0.10 -6.16 5.53
N ARG A 58 0.98 -6.95 4.94
CA ARG A 58 1.54 -6.67 3.62
C ARG A 58 0.52 -7.01 2.54
N PHE A 59 0.22 -6.02 1.69
CA PHE A 59 -0.45 -6.24 0.42
C PHE A 59 0.63 -6.29 -0.66
N GLY A 60 0.99 -7.50 -1.09
CA GLY A 60 2.09 -7.75 -2.02
C GLY A 60 1.66 -7.73 -3.48
N GLU A 61 2.60 -8.15 -4.33
CA GLU A 61 2.41 -8.21 -5.78
C GLU A 61 1.37 -9.26 -6.18
N MET A 62 1.35 -10.42 -5.52
CA MET A 62 0.39 -11.48 -5.81
C MET A 62 -1.02 -11.04 -5.43
N GLU A 63 -1.19 -10.37 -4.29
CA GLU A 63 -2.49 -9.85 -3.87
C GLU A 63 -2.98 -8.73 -4.79
N ARG A 64 -2.07 -7.88 -5.28
CA ARG A 64 -2.37 -6.89 -6.33
C ARG A 64 -2.84 -7.58 -7.60
N ASP A 65 -2.13 -8.60 -8.06
CA ASP A 65 -2.43 -9.28 -9.33
C ASP A 65 -3.77 -10.01 -9.28
N CYS A 66 -4.13 -10.59 -8.13
CA CYS A 66 -5.48 -11.11 -7.89
C CYS A 66 -6.56 -10.04 -8.10
N MET A 67 -6.35 -8.82 -7.58
CA MET A 67 -7.31 -7.72 -7.73
C MET A 67 -7.37 -7.16 -9.16
N ILE A 68 -6.24 -7.20 -9.87
CA ILE A 68 -6.19 -6.86 -11.31
C ILE A 68 -6.99 -7.90 -12.11
N ALA A 69 -6.84 -9.19 -11.82
CA ALA A 69 -7.58 -10.27 -12.48
C ALA A 69 -9.10 -10.13 -12.29
N HIS A 70 -9.53 -9.66 -11.12
CA HIS A 70 -10.94 -9.33 -10.87
C HIS A 70 -11.42 -8.02 -11.52
N GLY A 71 -10.52 -7.19 -12.05
CA GLY A 71 -10.88 -5.89 -12.64
C GLY A 71 -11.27 -4.82 -11.62
N ALA A 72 -10.91 -4.99 -10.34
CA ALA A 72 -11.33 -4.13 -9.24
C ALA A 72 -10.45 -2.86 -9.11
N ALA A 73 -10.43 -2.01 -10.14
CA ALA A 73 -9.52 -0.86 -10.23
C ALA A 73 -9.71 0.18 -9.09
N GLY A 74 -10.97 0.48 -8.73
CA GLY A 74 -11.27 1.41 -7.63
C GLY A 74 -10.74 0.93 -6.28
N PHE A 75 -10.98 -0.35 -5.98
CA PHE A 75 -10.48 -1.00 -4.77
C PHE A 75 -8.94 -1.02 -4.73
N LEU A 76 -8.29 -1.36 -5.85
CA LEU A 76 -6.84 -1.39 -5.94
C LEU A 76 -6.24 0.00 -5.65
N LYS A 77 -6.82 1.07 -6.20
CA LYS A 77 -6.39 2.45 -5.94
C LYS A 77 -6.53 2.82 -4.45
N GLU A 78 -7.67 2.50 -3.85
CA GLU A 78 -7.93 2.76 -2.43
C GLU A 78 -6.91 2.05 -1.55
N ARG A 79 -6.66 0.76 -1.81
CA ARG A 79 -5.70 -0.04 -1.03
C ARG A 79 -4.26 0.45 -1.16
N LEU A 80 -3.81 0.82 -2.36
CA LEU A 80 -2.44 1.25 -2.59
C LEU A 80 -2.18 2.71 -2.16
N MET A 81 -3.20 3.58 -2.15
CA MET A 81 -3.02 4.99 -1.81
C MET A 81 -3.67 5.36 -0.48
N GLU A 82 -5.00 5.31 -0.40
CA GLU A 82 -5.76 5.87 0.72
C GLU A 82 -5.53 5.10 2.02
N ALA A 83 -5.36 3.79 1.94
CA ALA A 83 -5.09 2.93 3.09
C ALA A 83 -3.60 2.83 3.48
N SER A 84 -2.68 3.32 2.65
CA SER A 84 -1.23 3.17 2.84
C SER A 84 -0.54 4.53 3.01
N ASP A 85 -0.18 5.20 1.91
CA ASP A 85 0.78 6.31 1.92
C ASP A 85 0.44 7.42 0.90
N ALA A 86 -0.84 7.77 0.75
CA ALA A 86 -1.25 8.91 -0.08
C ALA A 86 -0.55 10.22 0.33
N PHE A 87 0.13 10.86 -0.63
CA PHE A 87 0.87 12.09 -0.41
C PHE A 87 0.57 13.13 -1.49
N ARG A 88 0.45 14.39 -1.07
CA ARG A 88 0.19 15.53 -1.95
C ARG A 88 1.50 16.23 -2.31
N VAL A 89 1.75 16.40 -3.61
CA VAL A 89 2.95 17.06 -4.14
C VAL A 89 2.59 18.16 -5.14
N HIS A 90 3.45 19.17 -5.25
CA HIS A 90 3.40 20.19 -6.29
C HIS A 90 4.48 19.92 -7.36
N VAL A 91 4.07 19.93 -8.63
CA VAL A 91 4.94 19.71 -9.79
C VAL A 91 4.90 20.93 -10.69
N CYS A 92 6.05 21.34 -11.22
CA CYS A 92 6.15 22.42 -12.19
C CYS A 92 5.79 21.90 -13.59
N GLY A 93 4.86 22.56 -14.29
CA GLY A 93 4.44 22.15 -15.64
C GLY A 93 5.51 22.30 -16.72
N ILE A 94 6.53 23.13 -16.50
CA ILE A 94 7.59 23.39 -17.49
C ILE A 94 8.70 22.34 -17.39
N CYS A 95 9.31 22.18 -16.20
CA CYS A 95 10.38 21.20 -16.02
C CYS A 95 9.90 19.79 -15.67
N GLY A 96 8.65 19.63 -15.23
CA GLY A 96 8.10 18.35 -14.78
C GLY A 96 8.70 17.83 -13.46
N LEU A 97 9.51 18.64 -12.77
CA LEU A 97 10.16 18.24 -11.51
C LEU A 97 9.33 18.66 -10.29
N MET A 98 9.53 17.94 -9.20
CA MET A 98 8.95 18.20 -7.87
C MET A 98 9.71 19.30 -7.10
N SER A 99 10.41 20.20 -7.80
CA SER A 99 11.28 21.25 -7.25
C SER A 99 10.52 22.54 -6.87
N VAL A 100 9.20 22.47 -6.75
CA VAL A 100 8.36 23.61 -6.43
C VAL A 100 8.47 23.91 -4.94
N ILE A 101 8.89 25.14 -4.62
CA ILE A 101 8.84 25.65 -3.26
C ILE A 101 7.42 26.12 -3.01
N ALA A 102 6.68 25.34 -2.23
CA ALA A 102 5.27 25.58 -1.93
C ALA A 102 5.11 26.18 -0.53
N ASN A 103 4.80 27.47 -0.45
CA ASN A 103 4.41 28.13 0.80
C ASN A 103 2.88 28.27 0.86
N LEU A 104 2.21 27.22 1.35
CA LEU A 104 0.75 27.17 1.42
C LEU A 104 0.17 28.28 2.31
N LYS A 105 0.88 28.73 3.35
CA LYS A 105 0.37 29.79 4.25
C LYS A 105 0.22 31.13 3.54
N LYS A 106 1.12 31.42 2.60
CA LYS A 106 1.12 32.66 1.79
C LYS A 106 0.53 32.44 0.40
N ASN A 107 0.08 31.22 0.10
CA ASN A 107 -0.34 30.78 -1.22
C ASN A 107 0.66 31.12 -2.34
N GLN A 108 1.96 31.01 -2.04
CA GLN A 108 3.04 31.31 -2.96
C GLN A 108 3.72 30.01 -3.40
N PHE A 109 3.74 29.78 -4.71
CA PHE A 109 4.40 28.64 -5.32
C PHE A 109 5.44 29.14 -6.32
N GLU A 110 6.67 28.67 -6.19
CA GLU A 110 7.75 29.11 -7.08
C GLU A 110 8.70 27.96 -7.36
N CYS A 111 8.94 27.71 -8.65
CA CYS A 111 10.03 26.84 -9.10
C CYS A 111 11.26 27.69 -9.40
N ARG A 112 12.32 27.56 -8.60
CA ARG A 112 13.56 28.35 -8.77
C ARG A 112 14.26 28.08 -10.10
N SER A 113 14.25 26.84 -10.57
CA SER A 113 14.95 26.45 -11.81
C SER A 113 14.31 27.07 -13.06
N CYS A 114 12.98 27.18 -13.10
CA CYS A 114 12.26 27.75 -14.24
C CYS A 114 11.81 29.20 -14.01
N LYS A 115 12.01 29.76 -12.82
CA LYS A 115 11.43 31.04 -12.36
C LYS A 115 9.92 31.14 -12.61
N ASN A 116 9.24 29.99 -12.55
CA ASN A 116 7.82 29.87 -12.86
C ASN A 116 7.00 29.86 -11.57
N LYS A 117 5.90 30.63 -11.57
CA LYS A 117 4.94 30.77 -10.46
C LYS A 117 3.51 30.41 -10.86
N THR A 118 3.22 30.32 -12.15
CA THR A 118 1.84 30.16 -12.67
C THR A 118 1.53 28.70 -12.98
N ASN A 119 2.38 28.02 -13.77
CA ASN A 119 2.09 26.65 -14.23
C ASN A 119 2.58 25.62 -13.20
N ILE A 120 1.85 25.49 -12.10
CA ILE A 120 2.16 24.57 -11.00
C ILE A 120 0.92 23.73 -10.72
N TYR A 121 1.09 22.40 -10.75
CA TYR A 121 0.01 21.45 -10.56
C TYR A 121 0.16 20.72 -9.24
N GLN A 122 -0.97 20.48 -8.58
CA GLN A 122 -1.06 19.65 -7.40
C GLN A 122 -1.44 18.22 -7.81
N ILE A 123 -0.64 17.24 -7.40
CA ILE A 123 -0.89 15.82 -7.68
C ILE A 123 -0.90 15.01 -6.38
N HIS A 124 -1.66 13.92 -6.40
CA HIS A 124 -1.67 12.93 -5.33
C HIS A 124 -0.95 11.67 -5.83
N ILE A 125 0.11 11.28 -5.14
CA ILE A 125 0.93 10.10 -5.44
C ILE A 125 1.27 9.37 -4.15
N PRO A 126 1.63 8.07 -4.19
CA PRO A 126 2.19 7.40 -3.02
C PRO A 126 3.48 8.08 -2.55
N TYR A 127 3.67 8.19 -1.24
CA TYR A 127 4.89 8.73 -0.65
C TYR A 127 6.12 7.91 -1.07
N ALA A 128 5.97 6.59 -1.18
CA ALA A 128 7.01 5.72 -1.70
C ALA A 128 7.47 6.10 -3.13
N ALA A 129 6.54 6.50 -4.00
CA ALA A 129 6.87 6.98 -5.34
C ALA A 129 7.59 8.33 -5.30
N LYS A 130 7.18 9.24 -4.39
CA LYS A 130 7.92 10.49 -4.14
C LYS A 130 9.36 10.21 -3.72
N LEU A 131 9.59 9.22 -2.85
CA LEU A 131 10.92 8.82 -2.42
C LEU A 131 11.73 8.29 -3.62
N LEU A 132 11.15 7.38 -4.41
CA LEU A 132 11.79 6.85 -5.63
C LEU A 132 12.25 7.96 -6.58
N PHE A 133 11.42 8.98 -6.82
CA PHE A 133 11.81 10.09 -7.68
C PHE A 133 13.00 10.89 -7.13
N GLN A 134 13.11 11.02 -5.79
CA GLN A 134 14.25 11.67 -5.17
C GLN A 134 15.53 10.83 -5.25
N GLU A 135 15.43 9.51 -5.08
CA GLU A 135 16.56 8.60 -5.26
C GLU A 135 17.08 8.60 -6.71
N LEU A 136 16.17 8.64 -7.69
CA LEU A 136 16.56 8.80 -9.10
C LEU A 136 17.30 10.12 -9.34
N MET A 137 16.82 11.23 -8.76
CA MET A 137 17.50 12.53 -8.86
C MET A 137 18.89 12.52 -8.20
N ALA A 138 19.05 11.80 -7.09
CA ALA A 138 20.36 11.62 -6.45
C ALA A 138 21.35 10.88 -7.35
N MET A 139 20.86 9.98 -8.22
CA MET A 139 21.65 9.29 -9.25
C MET A 139 21.79 10.09 -10.56
N ASN A 140 21.49 11.40 -10.57
CA ASN A 140 21.49 12.26 -11.76
C ASN A 140 20.49 11.84 -12.87
N ILE A 141 19.47 11.05 -12.53
CA ILE A 141 18.36 10.74 -13.43
C ILE A 141 17.25 11.76 -13.19
N SER A 142 16.72 12.38 -14.25
CA SER A 142 15.67 13.40 -14.13
C SER A 142 14.27 12.84 -14.44
N PRO A 143 13.52 12.33 -13.45
CA PRO A 143 12.15 11.88 -13.65
C PRO A 143 11.22 13.10 -13.82
N ARG A 144 10.74 13.33 -15.05
CA ARG A 144 9.83 14.44 -15.37
C ARG A 144 8.39 13.94 -15.43
N LEU A 145 7.51 14.60 -14.68
CA LEU A 145 6.09 14.33 -14.61
C LEU A 145 5.33 15.43 -15.34
N TYR A 146 4.52 15.04 -16.34
CA TYR A 146 3.66 15.95 -17.09
C TYR A 146 2.20 15.53 -16.91
N THR A 147 1.31 16.51 -16.73
CA THR A 147 -0.14 16.29 -16.57
C THR A 147 -0.86 16.18 -17.91
N GLU A 148 -0.27 16.74 -18.96
CA GLU A 148 -0.82 16.75 -20.30
C GLU A 148 -0.05 15.78 -21.21
N ARG A 149 -0.74 15.22 -22.20
CA ARG A 149 -0.12 14.38 -23.22
C ARG A 149 0.56 15.27 -24.25
N SER A 150 1.80 14.97 -24.62
CA SER A 150 2.56 15.70 -25.64
C SER A 150 2.03 15.53 -27.08
N GLY A 151 1.02 14.69 -27.30
CA GLY A 151 0.45 14.40 -28.63
C GLY A 151 1.31 13.49 -29.51
N ILE A 152 2.57 13.24 -29.15
CA ILE A 152 3.47 12.33 -29.86
C ILE A 152 3.27 10.92 -29.29
N SER A 153 2.57 10.07 -30.00
CA SER A 153 2.47 8.65 -29.64
C SER A 153 3.81 7.98 -29.93
N VAL A 154 4.63 7.76 -28.90
CA VAL A 154 5.76 6.84 -29.00
C VAL A 154 5.17 5.43 -28.95
N ARG A 155 4.64 4.96 -30.10
CA ARG A 155 4.37 3.54 -30.31
C ARG A 155 5.71 2.90 -30.65
N VAL A 156 6.21 2.06 -29.73
CA VAL A 156 7.17 0.99 -30.05
C VAL A 156 6.34 -0.28 -30.19
#